data_AF-A0AAU8G9G2-F1
#
_entry.id   AF-A0AAU8G9G2-F1
#
_cell.length_a   1.000
_cell.length_b   1.000
_cell.length_c   1.000
_cell.angle_alpha   90.00
_cell.angle_beta   90.00
_cell.angle_gamma   90.00
#
_symmetry.space_group_name_H-M   'P 1'
#
loop_
_entity.id
_entity.type
_entity.pdbx_description
1 polymer ?
#
loop_
_entity_poly.entity_id
_entity_poly.type
_entity_poly.pdbx_seq_one_letter_code
_entity_poly.pdbx_strand_id
1 'polypeptide(L)' 'MKLNIDFKWYQWLSGVVSLILASFLIHEIFATLAESQPGTVKILSLLIGIPLVIFLYLTFGLRSALKKYKSN' A
#
# COMPACT_ATOMS: atom_id res chain seq x y z
N MET A 1 -22.34 0.89 -23.22
CA MET A 1 -22.07 1.90 -22.18
C MET A 1 -20.57 1.90 -21.91
N LYS A 2 -19.81 2.92 -22.34
CA LYS A 2 -18.36 3.01 -22.07
C LYS A 2 -18.19 3.46 -20.62
N LEU A 3 -17.71 2.57 -19.76
CA LEU A 3 -17.31 2.91 -18.38
C LEU A 3 -16.08 3.83 -18.46
N ASN A 4 -16.28 5.11 -18.21
CA ASN A 4 -15.19 6.09 -18.17
C ASN A 4 -14.58 6.08 -16.76
N ILE A 5 -13.81 5.03 -16.47
CA ILE A 5 -13.12 4.89 -15.17
C ILE A 5 -11.86 5.76 -15.21
N ASP A 6 -11.84 6.81 -14.39
CA ASP A 6 -10.65 7.65 -14.22
C ASP A 6 -9.62 6.91 -13.34
N PHE A 7 -8.76 6.13 -14.00
CA PHE A 7 -7.68 5.38 -13.36
C PHE A 7 -6.70 6.25 -12.55
N LYS A 8 -6.66 7.57 -12.78
CA LYS A 8 -5.79 8.50 -12.05
C LYS A 8 -6.23 8.65 -10.59
N TRP A 9 -7.53 8.68 -10.33
CA TRP A 9 -8.10 8.75 -8.98
C TRP A 9 -7.77 7.49 -8.17
N TYR A 10 -7.91 6.32 -8.78
CA TYR A 10 -7.56 5.04 -8.15
C TYR A 10 -6.07 4.92 -7.85
N GLN A 11 -5.20 5.40 -8.74
CA GLN A 11 -3.76 5.42 -8.51
C GLN A 11 -3.39 6.27 -7.29
N TRP A 12 -4.05 7.43 -7.11
CA TRP A 12 -3.79 8.29 -5.96
C TRP A 12 -4.32 7.66 -4.66
N LEU A 13 -5.54 7.13 -4.69
CA LEU A 13 -6.16 6.47 -3.54
C LEU A 13 -5.32 5.27 -3.06
N SER A 14 -4.89 4.41 -3.98
CA SER A 14 -4.04 3.25 -3.63
C SER A 14 -2.71 3.68 -3.01
N GLY A 15 -2.12 4.77 -3.52
CA GLY A 15 -0.88 5.33 -2.98
C GLY A 15 -1.05 5.88 -1.56
N VAL A 16 -2.15 6.59 -1.28
CA VAL A 16 -2.46 7.09 0.07
C VAL A 16 -2.69 5.94 1.05
N VAL A 17 -3.45 4.91 0.64
CA VAL A 17 -3.70 3.72 1.49
C VAL A 17 -2.40 3.00 1.81
N SER A 18 -1.50 2.83 0.83
CA SER A 18 -0.16 2.29 1.08
C SER A 18 0.62 3.11 2.10
N LEU A 19 0.56 4.44 2.02
CA LEU A 19 1.29 5.32 2.92
C LEU A 19 0.77 5.21 4.35
N ILE A 20 -0.55 5.15 4.53
CA ILE A 20 -1.19 4.91 5.83
C ILE A 20 -0.78 3.55 6.41
N LEU A 21 -0.86 2.49 5.60
CA LEU A 21 -0.45 1.14 6.03
C LEU A 21 1.03 1.08 6.43
N ALA A 22 1.90 1.77 5.70
CA ALA A 22 3.32 1.86 6.04
C ALA A 22 3.55 2.59 7.37
N SER A 23 2.90 3.73 7.57
CA SER A 23 2.97 4.48 8.83
C SER A 23 2.45 3.66 10.01
N PHE A 24 1.33 2.95 9.82
CA PHE A 24 0.74 2.10 10.85
C PHE A 24 1.65 0.91 11.19
N LEU A 25 2.22 0.25 10.18
CA LEU A 25 3.17 -0.84 10.39
C LEU A 25 4.42 -0.37 11.16
N ILE A 26 4.98 0.78 10.79
CA ILE A 26 6.14 1.36 11.48
C ILE A 26 5.80 1.66 12.94
N HIS A 27 4.67 2.32 13.20
CA HIS A 27 4.20 2.62 14.54
C HIS A 27 4.07 1.35 15.39
N GLU A 28 3.42 0.32 14.86
CA GLU A 28 3.21 -0.94 15.56
C GLU A 28 4.51 -1.72 15.85
N ILE A 29 5.49 -1.66 14.95
CA ILE A 29 6.81 -2.25 15.20
C ILE A 29 7.47 -1.58 16.40
N PHE A 30 7.45 -0.24 16.48
CA PHE A 30 8.04 0.47 17.61
C PHE A 30 7.27 0.23 18.91
N ALA A 31 5.94 0.19 18.86
CA ALA A 31 5.10 -0.12 20.02
C ALA A 31 5.40 -1.52 20.58
N THR A 32 5.43 -2.55 19.71
CA THR A 32 5.72 -3.92 20.16
C THR A 32 7.15 -4.13 20.67
N LEU A 33 8.12 -3.38 20.13
CA LEU A 33 9.48 -3.36 20.67
C LEU A 33 9.54 -2.71 22.06
N ALA A 34 8.79 -1.61 22.27
CA ALA A 34 8.69 -0.97 23.58
C ALA A 34 8.02 -1.88 24.63
N GLU A 35 7.05 -2.70 24.21
CA GLU A 35 6.37 -3.69 25.06
C GLU A 35 7.17 -4.97 25.30
N SER A 36 8.39 -5.09 24.78
CA SER A 36 9.24 -6.28 24.91
C SER A 36 8.59 -7.57 24.35
N GLN A 37 7.74 -7.44 23.32
CA GLN A 37 7.07 -8.54 22.64
C GLN A 37 7.56 -8.70 21.18
N PRO A 38 8.84 -9.05 20.95
CA PRO A 38 9.40 -9.13 19.61
C PRO A 38 8.79 -10.26 18.76
N GLY A 39 8.15 -11.25 19.38
CA GLY A 39 7.41 -12.29 18.65
C GLY A 39 6.22 -11.74 17.86
N THR A 40 5.57 -10.70 18.37
CA THR A 40 4.38 -10.08 17.78
C THR A 40 4.73 -9.30 16.50
N VAL A 41 5.96 -8.75 16.40
CA VAL A 41 6.46 -8.03 15.22
C VAL A 41 6.33 -8.85 13.94
N LYS A 42 6.65 -10.15 14.00
CA LYS A 42 6.56 -11.05 12.83
C LYS A 42 5.12 -11.18 12.32
N ILE A 43 4.18 -11.32 13.25
CA ILE A 43 2.76 -11.53 12.94
C ILE A 43 2.16 -10.23 12.39
N LEU A 44 2.45 -9.09 13.02
CA LEU A 44 2.00 -7.77 12.56
C LEU A 44 2.60 -7.42 11.19
N SER A 45 3.88 -7.73 10.97
CA SER A 45 4.53 -7.53 9.67
C SER A 45 3.91 -8.37 8.57
N LEU A 46 3.48 -9.60 8.86
CA LEU A 46 2.73 -10.42 7.90
C LEU A 46 1.34 -9.85 7.63
N LEU A 47 0.60 -9.55 8.71
CA LEU A 47 -0.80 -9.12 8.63
C LEU A 47 -0.96 -7.77 7.94
N ILE A 48 -0.10 -6.79 8.25
CA ILE A 48 -0.17 -5.43 7.71
C ILE A 48 0.75 -5.26 6.50
N GLY A 49 1.91 -5.94 6.50
CA GLY A 49 2.88 -5.85 5.41
C GLY A 49 2.41 -6.51 4.11
N ILE A 50 1.66 -7.62 4.15
CA ILE A 50 1.09 -8.21 2.91
C ILE A 50 0.13 -7.21 2.23
N PRO A 51 -0.90 -6.67 2.89
CA PRO A 51 -1.76 -5.63 2.30
C PRO A 51 -0.97 -4.44 1.79
N LEU A 52 0.01 -3.95 2.56
CA LEU A 52 0.87 -2.83 2.19
C LEU A 52 1.57 -3.08 0.83
N VAL A 53 2.20 -4.24 0.68
CA VAL A 53 2.92 -4.61 -0.55
C VAL A 53 1.96 -4.73 -1.73
N ILE A 54 0.76 -5.31 -1.52
CA ILE A 54 -0.26 -5.42 -2.56
C ILE A 54 -0.70 -4.02 -3.05
N PHE A 55 -1.01 -3.10 -2.14
CA PHE A 55 -1.40 -1.74 -2.51
C PHE A 55 -0.26 -0.95 -3.18
N LEU A 56 0.99 -1.16 -2.75
CA LEU A 56 2.16 -0.57 -3.39
C LEU A 56 2.31 -1.08 -4.83
N TYR A 57 2.19 -2.38 -5.02
CA TYR A 57 2.24 -3.00 -6.34
C TYR A 57 1.14 -2.46 -7.26
N LEU A 58 -0.10 -2.37 -6.77
CA LEU A 58 -1.22 -1.77 -7.50
C LEU A 58 -0.93 -0.31 -7.88
N THR A 59 -0.39 0.49 -6.96
CA THR A 59 -0.06 1.90 -7.19
C THR A 59 0.95 2.06 -8.33
N PHE A 60 2.04 1.28 -8.32
CA PHE A 60 3.04 1.33 -9.38
C PHE A 60 2.56 0.68 -10.69
N GLY A 61 1.77 -0.38 -10.62
CA GLY A 61 1.15 -1.02 -11.76
C GLY A 61 0.22 -0.06 -12.51
N LEU A 62 -0.68 0.61 -11.78
CA LEU A 62 -1.58 1.64 -12.33
C LEU A 62 -0.81 2.81 -12.93
N ARG A 63 0.23 3.31 -12.26
CA ARG A 63 1.10 4.37 -12.79
C ARG A 63 1.75 3.97 -14.12
N SER A 64 2.23 2.73 -14.20
CA SER A 64 2.90 2.20 -15.39
C SER A 64 1.91 2.02 -16.55
N ALA A 65 0.70 1.52 -16.25
CA ALA A 65 -0.38 1.38 -17.23
C ALA A 65 -0.84 2.74 -17.77
N LEU A 66 -1.04 3.73 -16.89
CA LEU A 66 -1.40 5.10 -17.26
C LEU A 66 -0.33 5.77 -18.13
N LYS A 67 0.95 5.56 -17.81
CA LYS A 67 2.07 6.07 -18.63
C LYS A 67 2.06 5.47 -20.03
N LYS A 68 1.82 4.16 -20.16
CA LYS A 68 1.71 3.49 -21.47
C LYS A 68 0.51 4.02 -22.27
N TYR A 69 -0.65 4.17 -21.64
CA TYR A 69 -1.85 4.69 -22.31
C TYR A 69 -1.64 6.09 -22.88
N LYS A 70 -0.97 6.99 -22.15
CA LYS A 70 -0.69 8.37 -22.62
C LYS A 70 0.35 8.44 -23.76
N SER A 71 1.13 7.39 -23.98
CA SER A 71 2.20 7.35 -24.99
C SER A 71 1.75 6.83 -26.35
N ASN A 72 0.54 6.25 -26.45
CA ASN A 72 -0.12 5.83 -27.68
C ASN A 72 -1.15 6.87 -28.11
#